data_AF-A0A229R931-F1
#
_entry.id   AF-A0A229R931-F1
#
_cell.length_a   1.000
_cell.length_b   1.000
_cell.length_c   1.000
_cell.angle_alpha   90.00
_cell.angle_beta   90.00
_cell.angle_gamma   90.00
#
_symmetry.space_group_name_H-M   'P 1'
#
loop_
_entity.id
_entity.type
_entity.pdbx_description
1 polymer ?
#
loop_
_entity_poly.entity_id
_entity_poly.type
_entity_poly.pdbx_seq_one_letter_code
_entity_poly.pdbx_strand_id
1 'polypeptide(L)' 'MTKIDPRTEIKEFLRSRRARIAPERAGLPAYGGNRRVKGLRREEVALLAGISVDYYVRMERGSLAGAS' A
#
# COMPACT_ATOMS: atom_id res chain seq x y z
N MET A 1 23.35 9.23 16.76
CA MET A 1 22.31 8.25 16.38
C MET A 1 21.21 9.02 15.68
N THR A 2 21.14 8.97 14.35
CA THR A 2 20.11 9.70 13.57
C THR A 2 18.74 9.15 13.96
N LYS A 3 17.85 9.98 14.52
CA LYS A 3 16.47 9.55 14.83
C LYS A 3 15.80 9.15 13.53
N ILE A 4 15.43 7.87 13.42
CA ILE A 4 14.65 7.41 12.28
C ILE A 4 13.24 8.00 12.41
N ASP A 5 12.75 8.61 11.33
CA ASP A 5 11.38 9.11 11.27
C ASP A 5 10.42 7.93 11.06
N PRO A 6 9.56 7.58 12.04
CA PRO A 6 8.67 6.43 11.94
C PRO A 6 7.68 6.55 10.79
N ARG A 7 7.32 7.77 10.35
CA ARG A 7 6.45 7.97 9.19
C ARG A 7 7.15 7.55 7.90
N THR A 8 8.46 7.79 7.81
CA THR A 8 9.27 7.37 6.68
C THR A 8 9.42 5.85 6.65
N GLU A 9 9.66 5.21 7.80
CA GLU A 9 9.73 3.74 7.88
C GLU A 9 8.43 3.06 7.48
N ILE A 10 7.30 3.54 8.01
CA ILE A 10 5.98 2.97 7.68
C ILE A 10 5.69 3.12 6.19
N LYS A 11 5.97 4.30 5.61
CA LYS A 11 5.82 4.54 4.18
C LYS A 11 6.64 3.56 3.35
N GLU A 12 7.93 3.42 3.63
CA GLU A 12 8.82 2.54 2.86
C GLU A 12 8.45 1.07 3.07
N PHE A 13 8.05 0.68 4.29
CA PHE A 13 7.56 -0.65 4.59
C PHE A 13 6.31 -0.99 3.76
N LEU A 14 5.27 -0.15 3.79
CA LEU A 14 4.03 -0.38 3.06
C LEU A 14 4.25 -0.43 1.55
N ARG A 15 5.06 0.51 1.03
CA ARG A 15 5.43 0.54 -0.39
C ARG A 15 6.16 -0.73 -0.81
N SER A 16 7.13 -1.18 -0.01
CA SER A 16 7.93 -2.39 -0.26
C SER A 16 7.05 -3.65 -0.24
N ARG A 17 6.19 -3.81 0.77
CA ARG A 17 5.29 -4.96 0.87
C ARG A 17 4.31 -5.01 -0.30
N ARG A 18 3.73 -3.86 -0.68
CA ARG A 18 2.83 -3.76 -1.83
C ARG A 18 3.51 -4.16 -3.13
N ALA A 19 4.73 -3.70 -3.36
CA ALA A 19 5.48 -3.98 -4.60
C ALA A 19 5.91 -5.46 -4.74
N ARG A 20 6.03 -6.20 -3.63
CA ARG A 20 6.50 -7.59 -3.59
C ARG A 20 5.40 -8.63 -3.78
N ILE A 21 4.13 -8.27 -3.56
CA ILE A 21 3.02 -9.20 -3.64
C ILE A 21 2.41 -9.10 -5.04
N ALA A 22 2.45 -10.20 -5.78
CA ALA A 22 1.71 -10.32 -7.02
C ALA A 22 0.20 -10.47 -6.70
N PRO A 23 -0.69 -9.89 -7.52
CA PRO A 23 -2.14 -9.95 -7.34
C PRO A 23 -2.67 -11.38 -7.23
N GLU A 24 -2.15 -12.29 -8.04
CA GLU A 24 -2.55 -13.70 -8.04
C GLU A 24 -2.25 -14.37 -6.69
N ARG A 25 -1.15 -13.98 -6.04
CA ARG A 25 -0.80 -14.48 -4.69
C ARG A 25 -1.72 -13.95 -3.60
N ALA A 26 -2.45 -12.88 -3.87
CA ALA A 26 -3.46 -12.33 -2.97
C ALA A 26 -4.88 -12.80 -3.35
N GLY A 27 -5.02 -13.77 -4.25
CA GLY A 27 -6.32 -14.24 -4.73
C GLY A 27 -7.04 -13.23 -5.62
N LEU A 28 -6.33 -12.20 -6.10
CA LEU A 28 -6.88 -11.21 -7.00
C LEU A 28 -6.60 -11.60 -8.45
N PRO A 29 -7.62 -11.62 -9.31
CA PRO A 29 -7.41 -11.72 -10.74
C PRO A 29 -6.51 -10.58 -11.22
N ALA A 30 -5.56 -10.89 -12.09
CA ALA A 30 -4.69 -9.89 -12.72
C ALA A 30 -5.48 -9.08 -13.77
N TYR A 31 -6.55 -8.39 -13.38
CA TYR A 31 -7.35 -7.58 -14.29
C TYR A 31 -6.58 -6.36 -14.80
N GLY A 32 -6.75 -6.08 -16.10
CA GLY A 32 -6.32 -4.85 -16.76
C GLY A 32 -5.09 -5.03 -17.65
N GLY A 33 -5.31 -4.95 -18.97
CA GLY A 33 -4.25 -5.04 -20.00
C GLY A 33 -3.20 -3.92 -19.99
N ASN A 34 -3.19 -3.04 -18.97
CA ASN A 34 -2.18 -1.98 -18.82
C ASN A 34 -1.83 -1.72 -17.33
N ARG A 35 -1.30 -2.75 -16.64
CA ARG A 35 -0.82 -2.63 -15.27
C ARG A 35 0.55 -1.94 -15.25
N ARG A 36 0.64 -0.77 -14.61
CA ARG A 36 1.88 0.02 -14.45
C ARG A 36 2.74 -0.35 -13.24
N VAL A 37 2.25 -1.22 -12.35
CA VAL A 37 2.92 -1.61 -11.10
C VAL A 37 3.20 -3.11 -11.08
N LYS A 38 4.38 -3.53 -10.62
CA LYS A 38 4.74 -4.97 -10.58
C LYS A 38 3.93 -5.76 -9.53
N GLY A 39 3.63 -5.13 -8.40
CA GLY A 39 2.86 -5.73 -7.31
C GLY A 39 1.42 -5.22 -7.25
N LEU A 40 0.85 -5.21 -6.05
CA LEU A 40 -0.51 -4.75 -5.83
C LEU A 40 -0.67 -3.24 -6.11
N ARG A 41 -1.82 -2.86 -6.66
CA ARG A 41 -2.32 -1.48 -6.71
C ARG A 41 -2.79 -1.07 -5.32
N ARG A 42 -2.90 0.23 -5.09
CA ARG A 42 -3.44 0.76 -3.83
C ARG A 42 -4.87 0.30 -3.58
N GLU A 43 -5.67 0.29 -4.63
CA GLU A 43 -7.06 -0.18 -4.62
C GLU A 43 -7.16 -1.67 -4.26
N GLU A 44 -6.25 -2.49 -4.81
CA GLU A 44 -6.16 -3.92 -4.51
C GLU A 44 -5.79 -4.16 -3.03
N VAL A 45 -4.83 -3.41 -2.49
CA VAL A 45 -4.47 -3.52 -1.06
C VAL A 45 -5.62 -3.07 -0.17
N ALA A 46 -6.27 -1.96 -0.51
CA ALA A 46 -7.39 -1.42 0.24
C ALA A 46 -8.57 -2.41 0.29
N LEU A 47 -8.89 -3.04 -0.85
CA LEU A 47 -9.87 -4.11 -0.96
C LEU A 47 -9.54 -5.29 -0.04
N LEU A 48 -8.29 -5.79 -0.10
CA LEU A 48 -7.85 -6.92 0.71
C LEU A 48 -7.85 -6.61 2.22
N ALA A 49 -7.58 -5.37 2.59
CA ALA A 49 -7.53 -4.93 3.98
C ALA A 49 -8.89 -4.44 4.52
N GLY A 50 -9.94 -4.39 3.70
CA GLY A 50 -11.26 -3.92 4.12
C GLY A 50 -11.29 -2.44 4.51
N ILE A 51 -10.43 -1.62 3.90
CA ILE A 51 -10.33 -0.17 4.17
C ILE A 51 -10.57 0.64 2.90
N SER A 52 -10.94 1.90 3.05
CA SER A 52 -11.04 2.82 1.92
C SER A 52 -9.68 3.04 1.24
N VAL A 53 -9.69 3.18 -0.09
CA VAL A 53 -8.46 3.47 -0.87
C VAL A 53 -7.77 4.74 -0.38
N ASP A 54 -8.54 5.78 -0.09
CA ASP A 54 -8.04 7.05 0.47
C ASP A 54 -7.34 6.87 1.82
N TYR A 55 -7.86 5.97 2.66
CA TYR A 55 -7.23 5.64 3.94
C TYR A 55 -5.87 4.97 3.73
N TYR A 56 -5.79 3.99 2.82
CA TYR A 56 -4.53 3.36 2.46
C TYR A 56 -3.52 4.35 1.84
N VAL A 57 -3.98 5.26 0.97
CA VAL A 57 -3.12 6.30 0.36
C VAL A 57 -2.54 7.23 1.43
N ARG A 58 -3.35 7.67 2.40
CA ARG A 58 -2.88 8.51 3.53
C ARG A 58 -1.84 7.78 4.37
N MET A 59 -2.08 6.51 4.66
CA MET A 59 -1.15 5.65 5.39
C MET A 59 0.18 5.45 4.62
N GLU A 60 0.12 5.10 3.33
CA GLU A 60 1.32 4.90 2.49
C GLU A 60 2.12 6.21 2.30
N ARG A 61 1.47 7.38 2.37
CA ARG A 61 2.16 8.68 2.32
C ARG A 61 2.78 9.11 3.65
N GLY A 62 2.59 8.37 4.74
CA GLY A 62 3.07 8.74 6.08
C GLY A 62 2.24 9.84 6.75
N SER A 63 1.03 10.13 6.24
CA SER A 63 0.12 11.15 6.75
C SER A 63 -1.06 10.49 7.47
N LEU A 64 -0.80 9.87 8.62
CA LEU A 64 -1.84 9.32 9.51
C LEU A 64 -2.37 10.35 10.53
N ALA A 65 -2.04 11.63 10.37
CA ALA A 65 -2.64 12.68 11.19
C ALA A 65 -4.15 12.78 10.87
N GLY A 66 -4.99 12.25 11.77
CA GLY A 66 -6.45 12.34 11.66
C GLY A 66 -7.18 11.02 11.42
N ALA A 67 -6.79 9.95 12.10
CA ALA A 67 -7.75 8.93 12.52
C ALA A 67 -8.12 9.26 13.97
N SER A 68 -9.34 9.78 14.17
CA SER A 68 -9.96 9.99 15.48
C SER A 68 -10.48 8.68 16.05
#